data_AF-A0A0L0VAD5-F1
#
_entry.id   AF-A0A0L0VAD5-F1
#
_cell.length_a   1.000
_cell.length_b   1.000
_cell.length_c   1.000
_cell.angle_alpha   90.00
_cell.angle_beta   90.00
_cell.angle_gamma   90.00
#
_symmetry.space_group_name_H-M   'P 1'
#
loop_
_entity.id
_entity.type
_entity.pdbx_description
1 polymer ?
#
loop_
_entity_poly.entity_id
_entity_poly.type
_entity_poly.pdbx_seq_one_letter_code
_entity_poly.pdbx_strand_id
1 'polypeptide(L)'
;MSRYFGLIALVLLTASWEVAGDELDGKGGVKFFGCFKNVDAVCSDRLKGGKEQRLKWAVRLYEGKRDYACLAGTRPQCCYHGKYGAISTNPNHYMTIPAGDVPNCQADGQ
;
A
#
# COMPACT_ATOMS: atom_id res chain seq x y z
N MET A 1 -7.42 52.23 15.49
CA MET A 1 -7.04 50.99 16.22
C MET A 1 -8.09 49.92 15.94
N SER A 2 -7.62 48.83 15.33
CA SER A 2 -8.23 47.53 15.03
C SER A 2 -9.64 47.21 15.53
N ARG A 3 -10.59 47.03 14.59
CA ARG A 3 -11.76 46.17 14.76
C ARG A 3 -12.16 45.49 13.44
N TYR A 4 -11.26 44.69 12.87
CA TYR A 4 -11.58 43.72 11.82
C TYR A 4 -10.77 42.44 12.05
N PHE A 5 -11.08 41.72 13.13
CA PHE A 5 -10.53 40.39 13.41
C PHE A 5 -11.68 39.45 13.76
N GLY A 6 -12.58 39.21 12.81
CA GLY A 6 -13.80 38.43 13.06
C GLY A 6 -14.22 37.49 11.94
N LEU A 7 -13.35 37.15 10.98
CA LEU A 7 -13.77 36.40 9.79
C LEU A 7 -12.71 35.44 9.21
N ILE A 8 -11.93 34.71 10.00
CA ILE A 8 -11.12 33.59 9.44
C ILE A 8 -10.94 32.48 10.47
N ALA A 9 -12.02 31.75 10.81
CA ALA A 9 -11.90 30.59 11.70
C ALA A 9 -12.84 29.43 11.34
N LEU A 10 -13.31 29.33 10.09
CA LEU A 10 -14.36 28.37 9.71
C LEU A 10 -14.21 27.77 8.30
N VAL A 11 -12.97 27.57 7.82
CA VAL A 11 -12.73 26.94 6.49
C VAL A 11 -11.71 25.78 6.54
N LEU A 12 -11.35 25.26 7.72
CA LEU A 12 -10.34 24.18 7.82
C LEU A 12 -10.91 22.78 8.13
N LEU A 13 -12.23 22.56 8.10
CA LEU A 13 -12.84 21.30 8.57
C LEU A 13 -13.42 20.38 7.48
N THR A 14 -13.19 20.63 6.19
CA THR A 14 -13.78 19.79 5.12
C THR A 14 -12.77 19.16 4.16
N ALA A 15 -11.48 19.12 4.50
CA ALA A 15 -10.45 18.61 3.60
C ALA A 15 -9.69 17.42 4.19
N SER A 16 -10.39 16.29 4.42
CA SER A 16 -9.71 14.99 4.61
C SER A 16 -10.68 13.81 4.64
N TRP A 17 -11.63 13.73 3.70
CA TRP A 17 -12.47 12.54 3.56
C TRP A 17 -12.66 12.09 2.11
N GLU A 18 -11.58 12.06 1.32
CA GLU A 18 -11.60 11.43 0.00
C GLU A 18 -10.40 10.50 -0.25
N VAL A 19 -9.82 9.92 0.80
CA VAL A 19 -8.75 8.90 0.64
C VAL A 19 -9.07 7.63 1.42
N ALA A 20 -10.28 7.10 1.25
CA ALA A 20 -10.64 5.80 1.82
C ALA A 20 -11.66 4.98 1.01
N GLY A 21 -12.14 5.49 -0.15
CA GLY A 21 -13.28 4.89 -0.86
C GLY A 21 -12.92 4.01 -2.06
N ASP A 22 -11.94 4.42 -2.88
CA ASP A 22 -11.76 3.82 -4.22
C ASP A 22 -11.05 2.45 -4.24
N GLU A 23 -10.66 1.94 -3.08
CA GLU A 23 -9.83 0.73 -2.99
C GLU A 23 -10.59 -0.53 -2.56
N LEU A 24 -11.92 -0.50 -2.65
CA LEU A 24 -12.78 -1.63 -2.31
C LEU A 24 -13.42 -2.32 -3.53
N ASP A 25 -13.35 -1.73 -4.72
CA ASP A 25 -14.10 -2.24 -5.89
C ASP A 25 -13.31 -3.13 -6.86
N GLY A 26 -12.07 -3.51 -6.56
CA GLY A 26 -11.32 -4.48 -7.37
C GLY A 26 -11.09 -4.08 -8.84
N LYS A 27 -11.42 -2.83 -9.22
CA LYS A 27 -11.20 -2.22 -10.53
C LYS A 27 -9.96 -1.31 -10.57
N GLY A 28 -9.11 -1.37 -9.55
CA GLY A 28 -7.85 -0.63 -9.55
C GLY A 28 -6.92 -1.21 -10.62
N GLY A 29 -6.47 -0.38 -11.55
CA GLY A 29 -5.44 -0.74 -12.53
C GLY A 29 -4.09 -1.08 -11.85
N VAL A 30 -3.03 -1.21 -12.66
CA VAL A 30 -1.67 -1.41 -12.13
C VAL A 30 -1.32 -0.23 -11.23
N LYS A 31 -0.92 -0.53 -9.98
CA LYS A 31 -0.48 0.48 -9.01
C LYS A 31 1.04 0.58 -9.02
N PHE A 32 1.56 1.76 -9.31
CA PHE A 32 2.99 2.05 -9.30
C PHE A 32 3.40 2.68 -7.97
N PHE A 33 4.55 2.29 -7.42
CA PHE A 33 5.03 2.78 -6.13
C PHE A 33 6.55 2.65 -5.99
N GLY A 34 7.12 3.40 -5.05
CA GLY A 34 8.53 3.31 -4.67
C GLY A 34 8.71 2.78 -3.25
N CYS A 35 9.86 2.18 -2.98
CA CYS A 35 10.28 1.84 -1.62
C CYS A 35 11.72 2.30 -1.35
N PHE A 36 12.02 2.62 -0.08
CA PHE A 36 13.34 3.07 0.34
C PHE A 36 14.41 2.00 0.12
N LYS A 37 15.68 2.35 0.35
CA LYS A 37 16.76 1.35 0.38
C LYS A 37 16.54 0.37 1.54
N ASN A 38 16.95 -0.89 1.36
CA ASN A 38 16.90 -1.95 2.39
C ASN A 38 15.49 -2.30 2.91
N VAL A 39 14.47 -2.11 2.08
CA VAL A 39 13.14 -2.69 2.25
C VAL A 39 12.80 -3.52 1.02
N ASP A 40 11.86 -4.46 1.19
CA ASP A 40 11.30 -5.28 0.12
C ASP A 40 9.94 -4.75 -0.30
N ALA A 41 9.66 -4.78 -1.60
CA ALA A 41 8.38 -4.37 -2.16
C ALA A 41 7.47 -5.59 -2.37
N VAL A 42 6.29 -5.55 -1.76
CA VAL A 42 5.31 -6.64 -1.74
C VAL A 42 3.95 -6.09 -2.17
N CYS A 43 3.12 -6.94 -2.77
CA CYS A 43 1.72 -6.65 -3.08
C CYS A 43 0.82 -7.54 -2.22
N SER A 44 -0.17 -6.95 -1.55
CA SER A 44 -1.18 -7.67 -0.78
C SER A 44 -2.50 -7.80 -1.54
N ASP A 45 -3.08 -9.00 -1.53
CA ASP A 45 -4.34 -9.35 -2.20
C ASP A 45 -5.31 -9.95 -1.19
N ARG A 46 -6.42 -9.25 -0.90
CA ARG A 46 -7.44 -9.74 0.05
C ARG A 46 -8.25 -10.87 -0.59
N LEU A 47 -8.28 -12.03 0.06
CA LEU A 47 -9.05 -13.17 -0.41
C LEU A 47 -10.56 -12.96 -0.20
N LYS A 48 -11.39 -13.65 -0.99
CA LYS A 48 -12.87 -13.54 -1.00
C LYS A 48 -13.57 -13.83 0.34
N GLY A 49 -12.85 -14.26 1.38
CA GLY A 49 -13.38 -14.43 2.74
C GLY A 49 -13.07 -13.27 3.69
N GLY A 50 -12.28 -12.28 3.28
CA GLY A 50 -11.91 -11.10 4.09
C GLY A 50 -11.05 -11.38 5.33
N LYS A 51 -10.84 -12.65 5.70
CA LYS A 51 -10.05 -13.08 6.88
C LYS A 51 -8.57 -13.27 6.59
N GLU A 52 -8.23 -13.48 5.32
CA GLU A 52 -6.87 -13.76 4.86
C GLU A 52 -6.52 -12.90 3.66
N GLN A 53 -5.23 -12.69 3.48
CA GLN A 53 -4.66 -12.01 2.32
C GLN A 53 -3.39 -12.73 1.86
N ARG A 54 -3.09 -12.61 0.57
CA ARG A 54 -1.86 -13.14 -0.03
C ARG A 54 -0.86 -12.02 -0.23
N LEU A 55 0.39 -12.30 0.09
CA LEU A 55 1.55 -11.47 -0.20
C LEU A 55 2.31 -12.05 -1.37
N LYS A 56 2.68 -11.21 -2.33
CA LYS A 56 3.53 -11.55 -3.48
C LYS A 56 4.59 -10.48 -3.65
N TRP A 57 5.74 -10.82 -4.23
CA TRP A 57 6.71 -9.80 -4.60
C TRP A 57 6.12 -8.83 -5.63
N ALA A 58 6.37 -7.54 -5.45
CA ALA A 58 6.03 -6.54 -6.44
C ALA A 58 6.95 -6.66 -7.66
N VAL A 59 6.44 -6.29 -8.83
CA VAL A 59 7.22 -6.32 -10.07
C VAL A 59 8.12 -5.10 -10.11
N ARG A 60 9.44 -5.31 -10.17
CA ARG A 60 10.40 -4.23 -10.37
C ARG A 60 10.35 -3.74 -11.82
N LEU A 61 10.17 -2.44 -12.02
CA LEU A 61 9.99 -1.86 -13.36
C LEU A 61 11.31 -1.59 -14.07
N TYR A 62 12.32 -1.17 -13.33
CA TYR A 62 13.62 -0.83 -13.89
C TYR A 62 14.73 -1.42 -13.03
N GLU A 63 15.70 -2.05 -13.68
CA GLU A 63 16.93 -2.48 -13.03
C GLU A 63 17.66 -1.26 -12.43
N GLY A 64 18.30 -1.44 -11.28
CA GLY A 64 18.96 -0.34 -10.55
C GLY A 64 18.04 0.63 -9.81
N LYS A 65 16.78 0.82 -10.23
CA LYS A 65 15.80 1.68 -9.53
C LYS A 65 14.93 0.89 -8.55
N ARG A 66 14.27 1.59 -7.63
CA ARG A 66 13.33 1.00 -6.65
C ARG A 66 11.89 1.39 -6.97
N ASP A 67 11.56 1.36 -8.26
CA ASP A 67 10.22 1.60 -8.78
C ASP A 67 9.56 0.24 -9.03
N TYR A 68 8.38 0.06 -8.45
CA TYR A 68 7.66 -1.21 -8.42
C TYR A 68 6.23 -1.04 -8.90
N ALA A 69 5.64 -2.17 -9.28
CA ALA A 69 4.24 -2.26 -9.66
C ALA A 69 3.53 -3.43 -8.97
N CYS A 70 2.30 -3.17 -8.58
CA CYS A 70 1.34 -4.16 -8.13
C CYS A 70 0.24 -4.33 -9.17
N LEU A 71 -0.11 -5.59 -9.44
CA LEU A 71 -1.16 -5.93 -10.39
C LEU A 71 -2.54 -5.48 -9.88
N ALA A 72 -3.50 -5.38 -10.80
CA ALA A 72 -4.85 -4.97 -10.50
C ALA A 72 -5.46 -5.78 -9.33
N GLY A 73 -6.15 -5.07 -8.44
CA GLY A 73 -6.77 -5.66 -7.24
C GLY A 73 -5.82 -5.93 -6.08
N THR A 74 -4.53 -5.60 -6.20
CA THR A 74 -3.54 -5.75 -5.11
C THR A 74 -3.05 -4.40 -4.59
N ARG A 75 -2.62 -4.36 -3.32
CA ARG A 75 -2.18 -3.13 -2.64
C ARG A 75 -0.67 -3.13 -2.42
N PRO A 76 0.04 -2.03 -2.71
CA PRO A 76 1.46 -1.96 -2.51
C PRO A 76 1.85 -1.91 -1.02
N GLN A 77 2.96 -2.56 -0.69
CA GLN A 77 3.52 -2.68 0.65
C GLN A 77 5.04 -2.55 0.58
N CYS A 78 5.63 -1.68 1.40
CA CYS A 78 7.08 -1.63 1.61
C CYS A 78 7.40 -2.28 2.97
N CYS A 79 8.04 -3.44 2.95
CA CYS A 79 8.27 -4.29 4.11
C CYS A 79 9.74 -4.33 4.53
N TYR A 80 10.01 -4.59 5.81
CA TYR A 80 11.39 -4.84 6.26
C TYR A 80 12.04 -5.98 5.47
N HIS A 81 13.28 -5.74 5.06
CA HIS A 81 14.02 -6.66 4.21
C HIS A 81 14.10 -8.08 4.80
N GLY A 82 13.84 -9.08 3.96
CA GLY A 82 13.89 -10.49 4.30
C GLY A 82 12.69 -11.00 5.10
N LYS A 83 11.78 -10.12 5.57
CA LYS A 83 10.69 -10.52 6.46
C LYS A 83 9.77 -11.57 5.84
N TYR A 84 9.51 -11.45 4.54
CA TYR A 84 8.64 -12.33 3.77
C TYR A 84 9.42 -13.19 2.76
N GLY A 85 10.67 -13.53 3.07
CA GLY A 85 11.54 -14.34 2.19
C GLY A 85 10.94 -15.69 1.76
N ALA A 86 10.00 -16.22 2.55
CA ALA A 86 9.25 -17.44 2.23
C ALA A 86 8.45 -17.35 0.92
N ILE A 87 8.11 -16.14 0.44
CA ILE A 87 7.47 -15.94 -0.87
C ILE A 87 8.37 -16.50 -1.99
N SER A 88 9.69 -16.31 -1.90
CA SER A 88 10.64 -16.78 -2.93
C SER A 88 10.80 -18.31 -2.94
N THR A 89 10.66 -18.95 -1.78
CA THR A 89 10.84 -20.40 -1.64
C THR A 89 9.53 -21.18 -1.78
N ASN A 90 8.38 -20.52 -1.66
CA ASN A 90 7.08 -21.16 -1.85
C ASN A 90 6.87 -21.49 -3.34
N PRO A 91 6.50 -22.73 -3.70
CA PRO A 91 6.24 -23.11 -5.10
C PRO A 91 5.18 -22.25 -5.81
N ASN A 92 4.25 -21.67 -5.05
CA ASN A 92 3.21 -20.80 -5.60
C ASN A 92 3.61 -19.32 -5.65
N HIS A 93 4.81 -18.97 -5.19
CA HIS A 93 5.32 -17.60 -5.14
C HIS A 93 4.41 -16.61 -4.40
N TYR A 94 3.72 -17.06 -3.36
CA TYR A 94 2.96 -16.22 -2.45
C TYR A 94 3.02 -16.74 -1.02
N MET A 95 2.71 -15.87 -0.07
CA MET A 95 2.52 -16.22 1.34
C MET A 95 1.14 -15.76 1.80
N THR A 96 0.38 -16.63 2.47
CA THR A 96 -0.91 -16.27 3.07
C THR A 96 -0.68 -15.79 4.51
N ILE A 97 -1.29 -14.66 4.86
CA ILE A 97 -1.30 -14.12 6.21
C ILE A 97 -2.73 -13.67 6.58
N PRO A 98 -3.03 -13.43 7.86
CA PRO A 98 -4.29 -12.81 8.25
C PRO A 98 -4.52 -11.47 7.52
N ALA A 99 -5.76 -11.20 7.16
CA ALA A 99 -6.15 -9.92 6.56
C ALA A 99 -6.01 -8.77 7.57
N GLY A 100 -5.82 -7.56 7.04
CA GLY A 100 -5.58 -6.35 7.83
C GLY A 100 -4.21 -5.75 7.49
N ASP A 101 -3.62 -5.08 8.46
CA ASP A 101 -2.29 -4.49 8.29
C ASP A 101 -1.24 -5.57 8.14
N VAL A 102 -0.32 -5.37 7.18
CA VAL A 102 0.77 -6.31 6.92
C VAL A 102 1.90 -6.01 7.93
N PRO A 103 2.24 -6.93 8.84
CA PRO A 103 3.21 -6.65 9.89
C PRO A 103 4.58 -6.25 9.33
N ASN A 104 5.23 -5.24 9.92
CA ASN A 104 6.55 -4.76 9.47
C ASN A 104 6.54 -4.19 8.04
N CYS A 105 5.40 -3.66 7.60
CA CYS A 105 5.27 -3.00 6.32
C CYS A 105 4.59 -1.64 6.46
N GLN A 106 4.88 -0.77 5.50
CA GLN A 106 4.15 0.47 5.25
C GLN A 106 3.24 0.26 4.04
N ALA A 107 1.95 0.58 4.21
CA ALA A 107 0.96 0.48 3.14
C ALA A 107 1.11 1.62 2.14
N ASP A 108 0.67 1.36 0.90
CA ASP A 108 0.62 2.32 -0.22
C ASP A 108 1.98 2.83 -0.71
N GLY A 109 3.06 2.13 -0.35
CA GLY A 109 4.42 2.51 -0.71
C GLY A 109 5.06 3.43 0.31
N GLN A 110 5.97 4.29 -0.17
CA GLN A 110 6.56 5.38 0.61
C GLN A 110 6.08 6.75 0.12
#